data_AF-A0A6P0IBA2-F1
#
_entry.id   AF-A0A6P0IBA2-F1
#
_cell.length_a   1.000
_cell.length_b   1.000
_cell.length_c   1.000
_cell.angle_alpha   90.00
_cell.angle_beta   90.00
_cell.angle_gamma   90.00
#
_symmetry.space_group_name_H-M   'P 1'
#
loop_
_entity.id
_entity.type
_entity.pdbx_description
1 polymer ?
#
loop_
_entity_poly.entity_id
_entity_poly.type
_entity_poly.pdbx_seq_one_letter_code
_entity_poly.pdbx_strand_id
1 'polypeptide(L)'
;MTNTIARWELTKARLIGSGAFLLGILLPTTLYGLPAKTIEIGNGKTVFNRAPRLVRAATSFTRVRVPATYQFTLRLPEDAGESLQAVTITQNKTNIEKVNFDPRKSRAFVGDSFAGGSSLTLANIGGSESSNSDQVTVVFDPPVAPGETITVSVRAKENPEFSGSYLFGVTAFSTGDNSPGLFLGSRRLFFDEFGD
;
A
#
# COMPACT_ATOMS: atom_id res chain seq x y z
N MET A 1 33.15 -41.19 -76.95
CA MET A 1 34.02 -42.35 -76.73
C MET A 1 33.50 -43.12 -75.52
N THR A 2 33.14 -44.39 -75.75
CA THR A 2 33.11 -45.53 -74.81
C THR A 2 32.39 -45.40 -73.45
N ASN A 3 31.18 -45.97 -73.40
CA ASN A 3 30.61 -46.68 -72.24
C ASN A 3 31.55 -47.79 -71.73
N THR A 4 31.52 -48.11 -70.42
CA THR A 4 31.77 -49.47 -69.86
C THR A 4 31.51 -49.51 -68.33
N ILE A 5 30.37 -50.11 -67.90
CA ILE A 5 30.19 -51.36 -67.10
C ILE A 5 30.10 -51.13 -65.56
N ALA A 6 28.91 -51.17 -64.94
CA ALA A 6 28.21 -52.29 -64.25
C ALA A 6 28.72 -52.53 -62.79
N ARG A 7 28.00 -53.08 -61.78
CA ARG A 7 26.77 -53.88 -61.64
C ARG A 7 26.55 -54.20 -60.12
N TRP A 8 25.29 -54.39 -59.69
CA TRP A 8 24.75 -55.11 -58.49
C TRP A 8 25.03 -54.56 -57.06
N GLU A 9 24.30 -54.83 -55.96
CA GLU A 9 22.93 -55.27 -55.58
C GLU A 9 22.84 -55.10 -54.03
N LEU A 10 21.60 -54.92 -53.53
CA LEU A 10 21.07 -55.09 -52.16
C LEU A 10 22.02 -55.45 -50.99
N THR A 11 21.96 -54.68 -49.87
CA THR A 11 21.64 -55.27 -48.54
C THR A 11 21.23 -54.23 -47.48
N LYS A 12 20.37 -54.69 -46.56
CA LYS A 12 19.64 -53.98 -45.49
C LYS A 12 20.55 -53.51 -44.34
N ALA A 13 20.18 -52.41 -43.68
CA ALA A 13 20.29 -52.30 -42.23
C ALA A 13 19.26 -51.28 -41.68
N ARG A 14 18.34 -51.78 -40.85
CA ARG A 14 17.49 -50.99 -39.97
C ARG A 14 18.37 -50.27 -38.95
N LEU A 15 18.05 -49.03 -38.61
CA LEU A 15 18.16 -48.54 -37.25
C LEU A 15 17.10 -47.48 -36.99
N ILE A 16 16.24 -47.83 -36.03
CA ILE A 16 15.18 -47.02 -35.45
C ILE A 16 15.86 -45.92 -34.64
N GLY A 17 15.54 -44.67 -34.94
CA GLY A 17 15.93 -43.52 -34.13
C GLY A 17 14.71 -42.65 -33.89
N SER A 18 13.88 -43.04 -32.93
CA SER A 18 12.74 -42.26 -32.45
C SER A 18 13.26 -41.01 -31.74
N GLY A 19 13.25 -39.86 -32.44
CA GLY A 19 13.42 -38.55 -31.81
C GLY A 19 12.09 -38.08 -31.24
N ALA A 20 11.85 -38.32 -29.96
CA ALA A 20 10.70 -37.77 -29.24
C ALA A 20 10.90 -36.25 -29.04
N PHE A 21 10.17 -35.44 -29.80
CA PHE A 21 9.98 -34.02 -29.51
C PHE A 21 9.12 -33.89 -28.24
N LEU A 22 9.75 -33.60 -27.11
CA LEU A 22 9.03 -33.14 -25.91
C LEU A 22 8.69 -31.66 -26.10
N LEU A 23 7.46 -31.39 -26.51
CA LEU A 23 6.83 -30.07 -26.43
C LEU A 23 6.65 -29.70 -24.96
N GLY A 24 7.45 -28.75 -24.48
CA GLY A 24 7.22 -28.08 -23.19
C GLY A 24 6.00 -27.18 -23.27
N ILE A 25 4.92 -27.56 -22.63
CA ILE A 25 3.72 -26.72 -22.46
C ILE A 25 4.05 -25.69 -21.36
N LEU A 26 4.29 -24.43 -21.75
CA LEU A 26 4.22 -23.30 -20.82
C LEU A 26 2.75 -23.12 -20.43
N LEU A 27 2.38 -23.54 -19.23
CA LEU A 27 1.10 -23.17 -18.63
C LEU A 27 1.22 -21.72 -18.15
N PRO A 28 0.43 -20.76 -18.69
CA PRO A 28 0.33 -19.46 -18.07
C PRO A 28 -0.39 -19.62 -16.73
N THR A 29 0.35 -19.53 -15.62
CA THR A 29 -0.23 -19.42 -14.28
C THR A 29 -0.94 -18.07 -14.17
N THR A 30 -2.21 -18.05 -14.55
CA THR A 30 -3.12 -16.98 -14.16
C THR A 30 -3.37 -17.09 -12.67
N LEU A 31 -2.92 -16.09 -11.90
CA LEU A 31 -3.36 -15.93 -10.51
C LEU A 31 -4.86 -15.63 -10.52
N TYR A 32 -5.69 -16.65 -10.34
CA TYR A 32 -7.09 -16.47 -9.97
C TYR A 32 -7.12 -15.95 -8.52
N GLY A 33 -7.31 -14.64 -8.36
CA GLY A 33 -7.69 -14.07 -7.07
C GLY A 33 -9.01 -14.72 -6.63
N LEU A 34 -9.03 -15.33 -5.45
CA LEU A 34 -10.26 -15.86 -4.88
C LEU A 34 -11.28 -14.72 -4.75
N PRO A 35 -12.58 -14.94 -5.05
CA PRO A 35 -13.59 -13.94 -4.82
C PRO A 35 -13.65 -13.65 -3.31
N ALA A 36 -13.19 -12.46 -2.91
CA ALA A 36 -13.43 -11.95 -1.58
C ALA A 36 -14.94 -11.85 -1.39
N LYS A 37 -15.48 -12.50 -0.36
CA LYS A 37 -16.90 -12.34 0.01
C LYS A 37 -17.08 -10.95 0.60
N THR A 38 -17.49 -9.98 -0.21
CA THR A 38 -17.93 -8.67 0.28
C THR A 38 -19.12 -8.86 1.21
N ILE A 39 -19.04 -8.32 2.43
CA ILE A 39 -20.19 -8.18 3.32
C ILE A 39 -20.81 -6.82 3.02
N GLU A 40 -21.88 -6.81 2.24
CA GLU A 40 -22.75 -5.64 2.13
C GLU A 40 -23.59 -5.54 3.40
N ILE A 41 -23.37 -4.49 4.19
CA ILE A 41 -24.34 -4.10 5.21
C ILE A 41 -25.47 -3.40 4.45
N GLY A 42 -26.72 -3.80 4.69
CA GLY A 42 -27.89 -3.29 3.95
C GLY A 42 -27.85 -1.80 3.62
N ASN A 43 -28.37 -1.44 2.44
CA ASN A 43 -28.22 -0.15 1.73
C ASN A 43 -26.92 0.01 0.89
N GLY A 44 -26.31 -1.07 0.42
CA GLY A 44 -25.17 -1.02 -0.51
C GLY A 44 -23.88 -0.50 0.11
N LYS A 45 -23.75 -0.52 1.45
CA LYS A 45 -22.55 -0.08 2.16
C LYS A 45 -21.59 -1.24 2.30
N THR A 46 -20.38 -1.05 1.80
CA THR A 46 -19.26 -1.98 1.95
C THR A 46 -18.43 -1.63 3.19
N VAL A 47 -17.99 -2.67 3.89
CA VAL A 47 -17.13 -2.56 5.07
C VAL A 47 -16.02 -3.60 5.01
N PHE A 48 -14.96 -3.36 5.78
CA PHE A 48 -13.93 -4.38 5.99
C PHE A 48 -14.48 -5.60 6.75
N ASN A 49 -14.31 -6.79 6.19
CA ASN A 49 -14.55 -8.06 6.87
C ASN A 49 -13.58 -8.25 8.04
N ARG A 50 -12.30 -7.90 7.82
CA ARG A 50 -11.29 -7.81 8.85
C ARG A 50 -10.66 -6.43 8.86
N ALA A 51 -10.69 -5.80 10.03
CA ALA A 51 -10.19 -4.46 10.23
C ALA A 51 -8.69 -4.33 9.86
N PRO A 52 -8.31 -3.27 9.11
CA PRO A 52 -6.94 -2.79 9.04
C PRO A 52 -6.40 -2.48 10.44
N ARG A 53 -5.08 -2.44 10.59
CA ARG A 53 -4.43 -2.12 11.86
C ARG A 53 -3.43 -0.99 11.69
N LEU A 54 -3.50 0.01 12.56
CA LEU A 54 -2.44 1.00 12.72
C LEU A 54 -1.28 0.36 13.47
N VAL A 55 -0.17 0.08 12.80
CA VAL A 55 0.96 -0.65 13.41
C VAL A 55 2.05 0.28 13.91
N ARG A 56 2.26 1.43 13.26
CA ARG A 56 3.33 2.37 13.63
C ARG A 56 2.90 3.82 13.42
N ALA A 57 3.38 4.71 14.28
CA ALA A 57 3.53 6.12 13.96
C ALA A 57 4.95 6.56 14.33
N ALA A 58 5.58 7.37 13.49
CA ALA A 58 6.89 7.94 13.80
C ALA A 58 7.09 9.29 13.11
N THR A 59 8.12 10.01 13.51
CA THR A 59 8.54 11.28 12.91
C THR A 59 10.00 11.19 12.48
N SER A 60 10.38 11.92 11.42
CA SER A 60 11.78 12.00 10.98
C SER A 60 12.66 12.79 11.95
N PHE A 61 12.08 13.70 12.74
CA PHE A 61 12.76 14.49 13.77
C PHE A 61 11.83 14.69 14.96
N THR A 62 12.37 14.62 16.18
CA THR A 62 11.63 14.82 17.45
C THR A 62 11.82 16.22 18.04
N ARG A 63 12.76 17.03 17.51
CA ARG A 63 12.98 18.39 18.00
C ARG A 63 11.74 19.28 17.78
N VAL A 64 11.37 20.11 18.73
CA VAL A 64 10.34 21.15 18.53
C VAL A 64 10.74 22.15 17.43
N ARG A 65 9.76 22.80 16.79
CA ARG A 65 9.98 23.92 15.85
C ARG A 65 10.89 23.62 14.66
N VAL A 66 11.04 22.34 14.27
CA VAL A 66 11.76 21.96 13.05
C VAL A 66 10.84 21.25 12.06
N PRO A 67 11.02 21.47 10.75
CA PRO A 67 10.28 20.71 9.74
C PRO A 67 10.53 19.20 9.87
N ALA A 68 9.46 18.39 9.98
CA ALA A 68 9.57 16.94 9.95
C ALA A 68 8.51 16.25 9.06
N THR A 69 8.73 14.95 8.83
CA THR A 69 7.78 14.05 8.14
C THR A 69 7.23 13.05 9.13
N TYR A 70 5.91 12.98 9.25
CA TYR A 70 5.22 12.02 10.11
C TYR A 70 4.76 10.83 9.27
N GLN A 71 5.04 9.63 9.75
CA GLN A 71 4.72 8.38 9.08
C GLN A 71 3.72 7.60 9.89
N PHE A 72 2.64 7.17 9.24
CA PHE A 72 1.63 6.28 9.81
C PHE A 72 1.61 5.00 8.98
N THR A 73 2.02 3.89 9.59
CA THR A 73 2.04 2.59 8.92
C THR A 73 0.80 1.80 9.28
N LEU A 74 0.09 1.34 8.26
CA LEU A 74 -1.10 0.53 8.37
C LEU A 74 -0.84 -0.85 7.76
N ARG A 75 -1.39 -1.89 8.38
CA ARG A 75 -1.44 -3.24 7.81
C ARG A 75 -2.87 -3.58 7.44
N LEU A 76 -3.12 -3.82 6.16
CA LEU A 76 -4.39 -4.34 5.65
C LEU A 76 -4.29 -5.86 5.59
N PRO A 77 -5.10 -6.62 6.34
CA PRO A 77 -5.03 -8.08 6.31
C PRO A 77 -5.44 -8.63 4.93
N GLU A 78 -4.94 -9.82 4.57
CA GLU A 78 -5.25 -10.48 3.29
C GLU A 78 -6.74 -10.78 3.13
N ASP A 79 -7.43 -11.05 4.23
CA ASP A 79 -8.87 -11.29 4.29
C ASP A 79 -9.66 -10.08 4.78
N ALA A 80 -9.17 -8.86 4.48
CA ALA A 80 -9.90 -7.62 4.73
C ALA A 80 -11.25 -7.57 4.02
N GLY A 81 -11.45 -8.35 2.96
CA GLY A 81 -12.65 -8.37 2.13
C GLY A 81 -12.67 -7.23 1.12
N GLU A 82 -12.47 -6.00 1.60
CA GLU A 82 -12.49 -4.76 0.81
C GLU A 82 -11.10 -4.12 0.71
N SER A 83 -10.89 -3.36 -0.38
CA SER A 83 -9.68 -2.56 -0.57
C SER A 83 -9.75 -1.26 0.25
N LEU A 84 -8.60 -0.71 0.62
CA LEU A 84 -8.49 0.54 1.34
C LEU A 84 -8.49 1.73 0.36
N GLN A 85 -9.54 2.54 0.42
CA GLN A 85 -9.76 3.68 -0.47
C GLN A 85 -9.14 4.97 0.07
N ALA A 86 -9.26 5.22 1.36
CA ALA A 86 -8.75 6.44 1.97
C ALA A 86 -8.33 6.25 3.43
N VAL A 87 -7.44 7.13 3.90
CA VAL A 87 -7.02 7.23 5.29
C VAL A 87 -7.08 8.69 5.72
N THR A 88 -7.71 8.95 6.87
CA THR A 88 -7.71 10.26 7.52
C THR A 88 -6.88 10.20 8.80
N ILE A 89 -5.91 11.09 8.92
CA ILE A 89 -5.14 11.33 10.14
C ILE A 89 -5.74 12.54 10.85
N THR A 90 -6.12 12.39 12.12
CA THR A 90 -6.77 13.43 12.92
C THR A 90 -5.92 13.78 14.14
N GLN A 91 -5.69 15.06 14.37
CA GLN A 91 -5.02 15.56 15.58
C GLN A 91 -6.00 15.55 16.75
N ASN A 92 -5.59 15.02 17.90
CA ASN A 92 -6.47 14.97 19.08
C ASN A 92 -6.66 16.38 19.66
N LYS A 93 -7.91 16.69 20.05
CA LYS A 93 -8.28 17.96 20.70
C LYS A 93 -7.57 18.19 22.03
N THR A 94 -7.06 17.13 22.67
CA THR A 94 -6.31 17.23 23.93
C THR A 94 -4.83 17.58 23.73
N ASN A 95 -4.33 17.64 22.49
CA ASN A 95 -3.00 18.13 22.23
C ASN A 95 -2.92 19.61 22.63
N ILE A 96 -1.79 20.03 23.22
CA ILE A 96 -1.59 21.42 23.69
C ILE A 96 -1.67 22.43 22.54
N GLU A 97 -1.28 22.02 21.34
CA GLU A 97 -1.41 22.79 20.11
C GLU A 97 -1.59 21.84 18.90
N LYS A 98 -1.77 22.44 17.72
CA LYS A 98 -1.93 21.73 16.45
C LYS A 98 -0.69 21.88 15.59
N VAL A 99 -0.30 20.79 14.96
CA VAL A 99 0.75 20.78 13.95
C VAL A 99 0.19 21.24 12.61
N ASN A 100 0.85 22.20 11.98
CA ASN A 100 0.48 22.66 10.65
C ASN A 100 1.03 21.70 9.59
N PHE A 101 0.16 20.94 8.95
CA PHE A 101 0.55 20.04 7.86
C PHE A 101 0.64 20.77 6.50
N ASP A 102 1.48 20.24 5.61
CA ASP A 102 1.54 20.59 4.19
C ASP A 102 1.19 19.34 3.35
N PRO A 103 -0.12 19.06 3.14
CA PRO A 103 -0.57 17.84 2.47
C PRO A 103 0.01 17.66 1.06
N ARG A 104 0.32 18.76 0.36
CA ARG A 104 0.87 18.74 -1.00
C ARG A 104 2.27 18.12 -1.08
N LYS A 105 2.97 18.00 0.05
CA LYS A 105 4.28 17.33 0.18
C LYS A 105 4.17 15.96 0.83
N SER A 106 2.95 15.46 1.01
CA SER A 106 2.70 14.12 1.54
C SER A 106 2.74 13.08 0.43
N ARG A 107 3.04 11.84 0.80
CA ARG A 107 3.11 10.69 -0.11
C ARG A 107 2.74 9.42 0.62
N ALA A 108 2.46 8.35 -0.12
CA ALA A 108 2.30 7.02 0.47
C ALA A 108 3.10 5.98 -0.31
N PHE A 109 3.47 4.89 0.35
CA PHE A 109 4.25 3.82 -0.24
C PHE A 109 4.01 2.49 0.47
N VAL A 110 4.38 1.39 -0.18
CA VAL A 110 4.35 0.04 0.38
C VAL A 110 5.54 -0.18 1.32
N GLY A 111 5.28 -0.80 2.47
CA GLY A 111 6.26 -1.10 3.53
C GLY A 111 6.25 -0.08 4.67
N ASP A 112 7.22 -0.22 5.57
CA ASP A 112 7.35 0.57 6.81
C ASP A 112 8.68 1.35 6.91
N SER A 113 9.55 1.26 5.91
CA SER A 113 10.85 1.93 5.88
C SER A 113 10.72 3.46 5.77
N PHE A 114 11.55 4.19 6.52
CA PHE A 114 11.66 5.64 6.37
C PHE A 114 12.20 6.08 5.01
N ALA A 115 13.06 5.27 4.38
CA ALA A 115 13.55 5.52 3.03
C ALA A 115 12.43 5.43 1.98
N GLY A 116 11.30 4.83 2.34
CA GLY A 116 10.19 4.56 1.44
C GLY A 116 10.20 3.14 0.89
N GLY A 117 9.25 2.88 0.01
CA GLY A 117 9.17 1.70 -0.83
C GLY A 117 8.49 2.08 -2.14
N SER A 118 7.86 1.11 -2.81
CA SER A 118 7.07 1.38 -4.02
C SER A 118 6.00 2.43 -3.73
N SER A 119 6.05 3.55 -4.46
CA SER A 119 5.11 4.66 -4.28
C SER A 119 3.70 4.22 -4.64
N LEU A 120 2.73 4.64 -3.83
CA LEU A 120 1.32 4.51 -4.14
C LEU A 120 0.83 5.80 -4.80
N THR A 121 0.06 5.66 -5.86
CA THR A 121 -0.57 6.80 -6.54
C THR A 121 -1.76 7.29 -5.71
N LEU A 122 -1.89 8.61 -5.60
CA LEU A 122 -2.89 9.27 -4.77
C LEU A 122 -3.79 10.11 -5.66
N ALA A 123 -5.09 9.88 -5.62
CA ALA A 123 -6.06 10.73 -6.32
C ALA A 123 -6.19 12.11 -5.66
N ASN A 124 -6.09 12.16 -4.33
CA ASN A 124 -6.24 13.40 -3.58
C ASN A 124 -5.48 13.32 -2.24
N ILE A 125 -4.95 14.46 -1.80
CA ILE A 125 -4.40 14.66 -0.46
C ILE A 125 -4.89 16.01 0.06
N GLY A 126 -5.61 16.01 1.18
CA GLY A 126 -6.13 17.24 1.78
C GLY A 126 -7.03 17.01 2.98
N GLY A 127 -7.28 18.08 3.75
CA GLY A 127 -8.35 18.18 4.74
C GLY A 127 -9.33 19.27 4.33
N SER A 128 -10.28 19.65 5.19
CA SER A 128 -11.07 20.89 4.99
C SER A 128 -10.13 22.02 4.58
N GLU A 129 -10.41 22.73 3.47
CA GLU A 129 -9.48 23.58 2.69
C GLU A 129 -8.65 24.62 3.48
N SER A 130 -8.93 24.82 4.76
CA SER A 130 -8.09 25.61 5.66
C SER A 130 -6.76 24.89 5.98
N SER A 131 -5.65 25.63 5.85
CA SER A 131 -4.30 25.21 6.30
C SER A 131 -4.18 24.95 7.82
N ASN A 132 -5.29 25.02 8.56
CA ASN A 132 -5.45 24.80 9.99
C ASN A 132 -6.38 23.61 10.30
N SER A 133 -6.62 22.73 9.32
CA SER A 133 -7.54 21.62 9.54
C SER A 133 -6.92 20.57 10.45
N ASP A 134 -7.71 20.08 11.39
CA ASP A 134 -7.30 19.06 12.38
C ASP A 134 -7.03 17.69 11.72
N GLN A 135 -7.18 17.60 10.39
CA GLN A 135 -7.26 16.37 9.66
C GLN A 135 -6.47 16.42 8.36
N VAL A 136 -5.88 15.30 7.96
CA VAL A 136 -5.32 15.11 6.62
C VAL A 136 -5.89 13.81 6.08
N THR A 137 -6.62 13.90 4.97
CA THR A 137 -7.16 12.75 4.25
C THR A 137 -6.31 12.47 3.03
N VAL A 138 -5.99 11.19 2.85
CA VAL A 138 -5.23 10.65 1.72
C VAL A 138 -6.11 9.66 1.00
N VAL A 139 -6.33 9.86 -0.29
CA VAL A 139 -7.16 9.00 -1.14
C VAL A 139 -6.28 8.29 -2.14
N PHE A 140 -6.34 6.96 -2.16
CA PHE A 140 -5.54 6.10 -3.04
C PHE A 140 -6.25 5.88 -4.38
N ASP A 141 -5.48 5.90 -5.47
CA ASP A 141 -5.98 5.52 -6.79
C ASP A 141 -4.86 4.85 -7.61
N PRO A 142 -4.89 3.52 -7.82
CA PRO A 142 -5.97 2.63 -7.42
C PRO A 142 -6.06 2.42 -5.89
N PRO A 143 -7.22 1.97 -5.35
CA PRO A 143 -7.34 1.57 -3.95
C PRO A 143 -6.33 0.49 -3.57
N VAL A 144 -5.88 0.48 -2.32
CA VAL A 144 -4.88 -0.47 -1.84
C VAL A 144 -5.51 -1.83 -1.58
N ALA A 145 -5.00 -2.86 -2.27
CA ALA A 145 -5.50 -4.22 -2.16
C ALA A 145 -5.21 -4.87 -0.79
N PRO A 146 -6.06 -5.81 -0.33
CA PRO A 146 -5.81 -6.61 0.87
C PRO A 146 -4.44 -7.29 0.90
N GLY A 147 -3.89 -7.47 2.10
CA GLY A 147 -2.59 -8.10 2.34
C GLY A 147 -1.41 -7.13 2.42
N GLU A 148 -1.61 -5.89 1.99
CA GLU A 148 -0.55 -4.89 1.93
C GLU A 148 -0.24 -4.26 3.30
N THR A 149 1.04 -3.95 3.50
CA THR A 149 1.48 -3.00 4.54
C THR A 149 1.87 -1.71 3.86
N ILE A 150 1.25 -0.60 4.25
CA ILE A 150 1.48 0.70 3.64
C ILE A 150 1.88 1.73 4.69
N THR A 151 2.60 2.76 4.25
CA THR A 151 2.90 3.93 5.07
C THR A 151 2.42 5.20 4.39
N VAL A 152 1.62 5.97 5.12
CA VAL A 152 1.24 7.33 4.76
C VAL A 152 2.22 8.30 5.41
N SER A 153 2.94 9.07 4.60
CA SER A 153 3.87 10.10 5.05
C SER A 153 3.26 11.48 4.87
N VAL A 154 3.02 12.18 5.98
CA VAL A 154 2.47 13.54 6.00
C VAL A 154 3.57 14.53 6.38
N ARG A 155 3.73 15.59 5.59
CA ARG A 155 4.70 16.64 5.89
C ARG A 155 4.13 17.60 6.92
N ALA A 156 4.81 17.78 8.05
CA ALA A 156 4.58 18.90 8.96
C ALA A 156 5.42 20.10 8.52
N LYS A 157 4.87 21.31 8.46
CA LYS A 157 5.67 22.53 8.20
C LYS A 157 6.78 22.65 9.23
N GLU A 158 6.40 22.43 10.49
CA GLU A 158 7.27 22.32 11.65
C GLU A 158 6.62 21.41 12.69
N ASN A 159 7.45 20.78 13.51
CA ASN A 159 7.04 20.15 14.75
C ASN A 159 6.43 21.19 15.70
N PRO A 160 5.66 20.75 16.72
CA PRO A 160 5.04 21.68 17.66
C PRO A 160 6.03 22.64 18.31
N GLU A 161 5.54 23.79 18.77
CA GLU A 161 6.26 24.75 19.59
C GLU A 161 6.61 24.18 20.97
N PHE A 162 5.67 23.46 21.59
CA PHE A 162 5.81 22.91 22.93
C PHE A 162 6.21 21.45 22.92
N SER A 163 7.23 21.12 23.72
CA SER A 163 7.61 19.73 23.99
C SER A 163 6.46 18.94 24.60
N GLY A 164 6.41 17.64 24.33
CA GLY A 164 5.44 16.74 24.96
C GLY A 164 4.90 15.68 24.01
N SER A 165 3.80 15.06 24.46
CA SER A 165 3.13 13.97 23.77
C SER A 165 1.97 14.48 22.93
N TYR A 166 1.97 14.17 21.64
CA TYR A 166 0.92 14.53 20.70
C TYR A 166 0.26 13.27 20.17
N LEU A 167 -1.07 13.23 20.22
CA LEU A 167 -1.87 12.11 19.79
C LEU A 167 -2.48 12.36 18.41
N PHE A 168 -2.33 11.36 17.55
CA PHE A 168 -2.86 11.34 16.20
C PHE A 168 -3.74 10.11 16.03
N GLY A 169 -5.03 10.32 15.79
CA GLY A 169 -6.00 9.30 15.44
C GLY A 169 -5.93 8.95 13.97
N VAL A 170 -6.19 7.70 13.61
CA VAL A 170 -6.24 7.27 12.20
C VAL A 170 -7.56 6.58 11.92
N THR A 171 -8.23 7.00 10.84
CA THR A 171 -9.48 6.41 10.36
C THR A 171 -9.27 5.88 8.94
N ALA A 172 -9.70 4.66 8.66
CA ALA A 172 -9.62 4.01 7.35
C ALA A 172 -11.01 3.88 6.71
N PHE A 173 -11.07 3.99 5.38
CA PHE A 173 -12.28 3.90 4.59
C PHE A 173 -12.11 2.85 3.48
N SER A 174 -13.04 1.90 3.37
CA SER A 174 -13.02 0.88 2.31
C SER A 174 -13.56 1.42 0.99
N THR A 175 -13.33 0.66 -0.08
CA THR A 175 -13.95 0.86 -1.40
C THR A 175 -15.45 0.62 -1.34
N GLY A 176 -16.25 1.61 -1.76
CA GLY A 176 -17.71 1.51 -1.96
C GLY A 176 -18.48 2.72 -1.43
N ASP A 177 -19.68 2.91 -1.97
CA ASP A 177 -20.49 4.10 -1.71
C ASP A 177 -20.88 4.21 -0.23
N ASN A 178 -20.67 5.38 0.37
CA ASN A 178 -21.01 5.66 1.76
C ASN A 178 -20.33 4.71 2.77
N SER A 179 -19.12 4.20 2.46
CA SER A 179 -18.37 3.35 3.38
C SER A 179 -18.11 4.07 4.71
N PRO A 180 -18.56 3.51 5.86
CA PRO A 180 -18.35 4.14 7.15
C PRO A 180 -16.85 4.13 7.52
N GLY A 181 -16.36 5.25 8.04
CA GLY A 181 -14.99 5.35 8.53
C GLY A 181 -14.75 4.45 9.73
N LEU A 182 -13.72 3.61 9.66
CA LEU A 182 -13.28 2.75 10.75
C LEU A 182 -12.11 3.39 11.50
N PHE A 183 -12.34 3.79 12.75
CA PHE A 183 -11.28 4.33 13.61
C PHE A 183 -10.33 3.22 14.07
N LEU A 184 -9.05 3.33 13.69
CA LEU A 184 -8.01 2.35 13.97
C LEU A 184 -7.27 2.60 15.30
N GLY A 185 -7.66 3.66 16.01
CA GLY A 185 -7.02 4.10 17.25
C GLY A 185 -6.07 5.28 17.05
N SER A 186 -5.42 5.65 18.14
CA SER A 186 -4.46 6.75 18.18
C SER A 186 -3.03 6.25 18.40
N ARG A 187 -2.08 7.02 17.90
CA ARG A 187 -0.65 6.86 18.19
C ARG A 187 -0.06 8.15 18.70
N ARG A 188 0.96 8.00 19.54
CA ARG A 188 1.69 9.10 20.17
C ARG A 188 2.98 9.37 19.42
N LEU A 189 3.23 10.64 19.13
CA LEU A 189 4.57 11.15 18.84
C LEU A 189 5.01 12.01 20.03
N PHE A 190 6.29 11.90 20.39
CA PHE A 190 6.89 12.69 21.46
C PHE A 190 7.88 13.68 20.84
N PHE A 191 7.83 14.93 21.31
CA PHE A 191 8.73 15.99 20.88
C PHE A 191 9.42 16.63 22.06
N ASP A 192 10.67 17.04 21.88
CA ASP A 192 11.51 17.66 22.91
C ASP A 192 12.39 18.78 22.35
N GLU A 193 13.07 19.52 23.23
CA GLU A 193 13.87 20.69 22.86
C GLU A 193 15.19 20.33 22.15
N PHE A 194 15.70 19.12 22.37
CA PHE A 194 17.05 18.74 21.94
C PHE A 194 17.04 17.92 20.65
N GLY A 195 15.98 17.13 20.42
CA GLY A 195 15.84 16.18 19.34
C GLY A 195 16.80 14.99 19.45
N ASP A 196 16.45 13.90 18.77
CA ASP A 196 17.35 12.78 18.47
C ASP A 196 18.13 13.00 17.15
#